data_AF-W0BBW8-F1
#
_entry.id   AF-W0BBW8-F1
#
_cell.length_a   1.000
_cell.length_b   1.000
_cell.length_c   1.000
_cell.angle_alpha   90.00
_cell.angle_beta   90.00
_cell.angle_gamma   90.00
#
_symmetry.space_group_name_H-M   'P 1'
#
loop_
_entity.id
_entity.type
_entity.pdbx_description
1 polymer ?
#
loop_
_entity_poly.entity_id
_entity_poly.type
_entity_poly.pdbx_seq_one_letter_code
_entity_poly.pdbx_strand_id
1 'polypeptide(L)' 'MKQKAIYPGTFDPVTNGHIDIITRAAKIFPELIVAVASNAAKRPFFL' A
#
# COMPACT_ATOMS: atom_id res chain seq x y z
N MET A 1 -17.53 6.15 15.13
CA MET A 1 -16.33 5.33 14.83
C MET A 1 -15.69 5.85 13.55
N LYS A 2 -14.39 6.17 13.52
CA LYS A 2 -13.70 6.51 12.27
C LYS A 2 -13.38 5.20 11.54
N GLN A 3 -13.89 5.03 10.31
CA GLN A 3 -13.60 3.86 9.48
C GLN A 3 -12.15 3.96 8.97
N LYS A 4 -11.29 3.02 9.38
CA LYS A 4 -9.92 2.91 8.90
C LYS A 4 -9.86 1.87 7.78
N ALA A 5 -9.04 2.12 6.76
CA ALA A 5 -8.76 1.16 5.68
C ALA A 5 -7.28 0.74 5.69
N ILE A 6 -7.00 -0.48 5.23
CA ILE A 6 -5.65 -1.01 5.07
C ILE A 6 -5.48 -1.49 3.62
N TYR A 7 -4.39 -1.08 2.97
CA TYR A 7 -3.97 -1.54 1.65
C TYR A 7 -2.61 -2.24 1.76
N PRO A 8 -2.58 -3.59 1.93
CA PRO A 8 -1.34 -4.34 2.09
C PRO A 8 -0.72 -4.72 0.74
N GLY A 9 0.61 -4.80 0.69
CA GLY A 9 1.35 -5.23 -0.49
C GLY A 9 2.86 -5.26 -0.26
N THR A 10 3.62 -5.95 -1.12
CA THR A 10 5.09 -5.92 -1.06
C THR A 10 5.66 -4.62 -1.61
N PHE A 11 4.94 -3.97 -2.54
CA PHE A 11 5.28 -2.67 -3.12
C PHE A 11 6.74 -2.54 -3.60
N ASP A 12 7.25 -3.59 -4.27
CA ASP A 12 8.63 -3.69 -4.73
C ASP A 12 8.69 -3.81 -6.27
N PRO A 13 8.84 -2.69 -7.00
CA PRO A 13 8.71 -1.31 -6.53
C PRO A 13 7.23 -0.85 -6.47
N VAL A 14 7.00 0.31 -5.86
CA VAL A 14 5.74 1.03 -6.02
C VAL A 14 5.57 1.42 -7.50
N THR A 15 4.35 1.30 -8.02
CA THR A 15 4.02 1.61 -9.42
C THR A 15 2.95 2.70 -9.46
N ASN A 16 2.77 3.34 -10.62
CA ASN A 16 1.70 4.33 -10.80
C ASN A 16 0.31 3.73 -10.55
N GLY A 17 0.12 2.43 -10.76
CA GLY A 17 -1.12 1.74 -10.40
C GLY A 17 -1.35 1.69 -8.89
N HIS A 18 -0.31 1.42 -8.10
CA HIS A 18 -0.39 1.48 -6.64
C HIS A 18 -0.76 2.90 -6.17
N ILE A 19 -0.14 3.93 -6.77
CA ILE A 19 -0.43 5.33 -6.43
C ILE A 19 -1.86 5.72 -6.77
N ASP A 20 -2.40 5.28 -7.91
CA ASP A 20 -3.80 5.53 -8.29
C ASP A 20 -4.78 4.93 -7.26
N ILE A 21 -4.55 3.68 -6.84
CA ILE A 21 -5.38 3.03 -5.81
C ILE A 21 -5.28 3.74 -4.47
N ILE A 22 -4.07 4.08 -4.01
CA ILE A 22 -3.85 4.82 -2.76
C ILE A 22 -4.58 6.17 -2.81
N THR A 23 -4.47 6.90 -3.92
CA THR A 23 -5.09 8.21 -4.10
C THR A 23 -6.61 8.14 -4.07
N ARG A 24 -7.21 7.11 -4.69
CA ARG A 24 -8.66 6.90 -4.67
C ARG A 24 -9.16 6.51 -3.28
N ALA A 25 -8.48 5.57 -2.64
CA ALA A 25 -8.85 5.10 -1.30
C ALA A 25 -8.73 6.21 -0.24
N ALA A 26 -7.69 7.06 -0.32
CA ALA A 26 -7.49 8.19 0.59
C ALA A 26 -8.60 9.27 0.50
N LYS A 27 -9.37 9.30 -0.59
CA LYS A 27 -10.54 10.19 -0.72
C LYS A 27 -11.82 9.61 -0.11
N ILE A 28 -11.85 8.30 0.13
CA ILE A 28 -13.03 7.56 0.62
C ILE A 28 -12.92 7.34 2.13
N PHE A 29 -11.72 6.97 2.61
CA PHE A 29 -11.49 6.65 4.01
C PHE A 29 -10.79 7.79 4.73
N PRO A 30 -11.24 8.16 5.95
CA PRO A 30 -10.58 9.19 6.76
C PRO A 30 -9.17 8.79 7.21
N GLU A 31 -8.84 7.49 7.19
CA GLU A 31 -7.50 6.99 7.47
C GLU A 31 -7.23 5.76 6.58
N LEU A 32 -6.14 5.80 5.80
CA LEU A 32 -5.68 4.71 4.96
C LEU A 32 -4.25 4.33 5.36
N ILE A 33 -4.06 3.07 5.76
CA ILE A 33 -2.75 2.51 6.11
C ILE A 33 -2.24 1.69 4.92
N VAL A 34 -1.10 2.06 4.35
CA VAL A 34 -0.42 1.27 3.32
C VAL A 34 0.59 0.35 4.02
N ALA A 35 0.24 -0.94 4.13
CA ALA A 35 1.04 -1.92 4.88
C ALA A 35 2.06 -2.61 3.95
N VAL A 36 3.32 -2.18 4.04
CA VAL A 36 4.42 -2.75 3.24
C VAL A 36 4.88 -4.06 3.89
N ALA A 37 4.58 -5.18 3.22
CA ALA A 37 4.98 -6.49 3.68
C ALA A 37 6.46 -6.74 3.34
N SER A 38 7.27 -6.97 4.37
CA SER A 38 8.61 -7.54 4.18
C SER A 38 8.48 -9.03 3.87
N ASN A 39 9.06 -9.48 2.77
CA ASN A 39 9.11 -10.89 2.41
C ASN A 39 10.57 -11.32 2.21
N ALA A 40 11.16 -11.94 3.22
CA ALA A 40 12.55 -12.45 3.17
C ALA A 40 12.77 -13.56 2.13
N ALA A 41 11.70 -14.20 1.63
CA ALA A 41 11.79 -15.23 0.59
C ALA A 41 11.69 -14.66 -0.84
N LYS A 42 11.23 -13.41 -1.00
CA LYS A 42 11.38 -12.68 -2.26
C LYS A 42 12.76 -12.01 -2.25
N ARG A 43 13.56 -12.18 -3.30
CA ARG A 43 14.72 -11.31 -3.54
C ARG A 43 14.16 -9.98 -4.02
N PRO A 44 14.18 -8.92 -3.20
CA PRO A 44 13.58 -7.66 -3.61
C PRO A 44 14.36 -7.10 -4.80
N PHE A 45 13.67 -6.48 -5.75
CA PHE A 45 14.34 -5.94 -6.94
C PHE A 45 15.18 -4.69 -6.59
N PHE A 46 14.92 -4.03 -5.45
CA PHE A 46 15.79 -3.01 -4.87
C PHE A 46 15.92 -3.10 -3.34
N LEU A 47 17.14 -2.80 -2.85
CA LEU A 47 17.49 -2.57 -1.45
C LEU A 47 17.29 -1.09 -1.08
#